data_AF-A0A170SLS9-F1
#
_entry.id   AF-A0A170SLS9-F1
#
_cell.length_a   1.000
_cell.length_b   1.000
_cell.length_c   1.000
_cell.angle_alpha   90.00
_cell.angle_beta   90.00
_cell.angle_gamma   90.00
#
_symmetry.space_group_name_H-M   'P 1'
#
loop_
_entity.id
_entity.type
_entity.pdbx_description
1 polymer ?
#
loop_
_entity_poly.entity_id
_entity_poly.type
_entity_poly.pdbx_seq_one_letter_code
_entity_poly.pdbx_strand_id
1 'polypeptide(L)'
;MRNVVKGILIILAILAIVLPLASSNPDGLEATMEKVGLEEKPIYHAPLDYGETWGQGMIAGIIGITLAFVIGYGMAKLAKGA
;
A
#
# COMPACT_ATOMS: atom_id res chain seq x y z
N MET A 1 -20.31 3.32 -13.72
CA MET A 1 -19.99 2.76 -12.37
C MET A 1 -19.77 1.26 -12.37
N ARG A 2 -20.66 0.43 -12.95
CA ARG A 2 -20.53 -1.04 -12.95
C ARG A 2 -19.15 -1.57 -13.38
N ASN A 3 -18.56 -1.01 -14.44
CA ASN A 3 -17.25 -1.44 -14.94
C ASN A 3 -16.10 -1.00 -14.02
N VAL A 4 -16.24 0.13 -13.33
CA VAL A 4 -15.26 0.64 -12.37
C VAL A 4 -15.21 -0.27 -11.13
N VAL A 5 -16.37 -0.64 -10.59
CA VAL A 5 -16.47 -1.58 -9.46
C VAL A 5 -15.88 -2.94 -9.83
N LYS A 6 -16.19 -3.46 -11.04
CA LYS A 6 -15.57 -4.69 -11.54
C LYS A 6 -14.03 -4.58 -11.62
N GLY A 7 -13.52 -3.44 -12.11
CA GLY A 7 -12.08 -3.19 -12.16
C GLY A 7 -11.42 -3.20 -10.78
N ILE A 8 -12.01 -2.53 -9.79
CA ILE A 8 -11.51 -2.53 -8.41
C ILE A 8 -11.52 -3.95 -7.83
N LEU A 9 -12.60 -4.71 -8.01
CA LEU A 9 -12.67 -6.09 -7.53
C LEU A 9 -11.59 -7.00 -8.14
N ILE A 10 -11.29 -6.82 -9.44
CA ILE A 10 -10.20 -7.55 -10.10
C ILE A 10 -8.85 -7.17 -9.51
N ILE A 11 -8.59 -5.88 -9.32
CA ILE A 11 -7.34 -5.39 -8.70
C ILE A 11 -7.17 -5.96 -7.30
N LEU A 12 -8.22 -5.93 -6.47
CA LEU A 12 -8.20 -6.50 -5.12
C LEU A 12 -7.95 -8.01 -5.13
N ALA A 13 -8.57 -8.75 -6.05
CA ALA A 13 -8.33 -10.19 -6.19
C ALA A 13 -6.89 -10.51 -6.59
N ILE A 14 -6.31 -9.74 -7.53
CA ILE A 14 -4.91 -9.90 -7.93
C ILE A 14 -3.98 -9.57 -6.75
N LEU A 15 -4.26 -8.50 -6.00
CA LEU A 15 -3.46 -8.12 -4.85
C LEU A 15 -3.48 -9.19 -3.75
N ALA A 16 -4.62 -9.81 -3.49
CA ALA A 16 -4.69 -10.90 -2.51
C ALA A 16 -3.77 -12.07 -2.88
N ILE A 17 -3.55 -12.31 -4.18
CA ILE A 17 -2.66 -13.38 -4.68
C ILE A 17 -1.20 -12.93 -4.69
N VAL A 18 -0.92 -11.66 -5.01
CA VAL A 18 0.44 -11.13 -5.18
C VAL A 18 1.05 -10.62 -3.87
N LEU A 19 0.25 -10.19 -2.90
CA LEU A 19 0.73 -9.72 -1.58
C LEU A 19 1.60 -10.76 -0.85
N PRO A 20 1.27 -12.06 -0.84
CA PRO A 20 2.15 -13.08 -0.28
C PRO A 20 3.50 -13.23 -1.00
N LEU A 21 3.63 -12.74 -2.23
CA LEU A 21 4.89 -12.70 -2.98
C LEU A 21 5.72 -11.44 -2.70
N ALA A 22 5.18 -10.49 -1.94
CA ALA A 22 5.97 -9.37 -1.43
C ALA A 22 7.03 -9.89 -0.45
N SER A 23 8.22 -9.28 -0.48
CA SER A 23 9.37 -9.72 0.33
C SER A 23 9.01 -9.90 1.80
N SER A 24 9.42 -11.01 2.39
CA SER A 24 9.31 -11.29 3.83
C SER A 24 10.17 -10.37 4.70
N ASN A 25 11.19 -9.74 4.12
CA ASN A 25 11.89 -8.57 4.67
C ASN A 25 11.69 -7.41 3.68
N PRO A 26 10.59 -6.65 3.80
CA PRO A 26 10.26 -5.59 2.85
C PRO A 26 11.18 -4.38 2.97
N ASP A 27 12.00 -4.30 4.04
CA ASP A 27 12.99 -3.25 4.15
C ASP A 27 14.39 -3.69 3.70
N GLY A 28 14.74 -3.25 2.49
CA GLY A 28 16.07 -3.42 1.93
C GLY A 28 17.12 -2.59 2.67
N LEU A 29 16.71 -1.50 3.34
CA LEU A 29 17.62 -0.69 4.14
C LEU A 29 18.02 -1.44 5.41
N GLU A 30 17.06 -1.92 6.20
CA GLU A 30 17.30 -2.75 7.38
C GLU A 30 18.18 -3.97 7.05
N ALA A 31 17.86 -4.71 5.99
CA ALA A 31 18.67 -5.85 5.54
C ALA A 31 20.09 -5.47 5.09
N THR A 32 20.29 -4.24 4.60
CA THR A 32 21.62 -3.74 4.23
C THR A 32 22.39 -3.29 5.46
N MET A 33 21.73 -2.61 6.40
CA MET A 33 22.33 -2.12 7.64
C MET A 33 22.76 -3.27 8.54
N GLU A 34 21.96 -4.33 8.65
CA GLU A 34 22.32 -5.54 9.38
C GLU A 34 23.62 -6.16 8.85
N LYS A 35 23.78 -6.25 7.52
CA LYS A 35 25.00 -6.79 6.89
C LYS A 35 26.28 -6.01 7.22
N VAL A 36 26.15 -4.72 7.52
CA VAL A 36 27.27 -3.83 7.85
C VAL A 36 27.33 -3.48 9.33
N GLY A 37 26.51 -4.12 10.18
CA GLY A 37 26.48 -3.90 11.62
C GLY A 37 25.99 -2.51 12.04
N LEU A 38 25.09 -1.91 11.26
CA LEU A 38 24.46 -0.63 11.55
C LEU A 38 23.03 -0.83 12.07
N GLU A 39 22.61 0.04 12.98
CA GLU A 39 21.24 0.07 13.50
C GLU A 39 20.45 1.23 12.90
N GLU A 40 19.18 1.00 12.59
CA GLU A 40 18.30 2.03 12.08
C GLU A 40 17.94 3.03 13.20
N LYS A 41 18.11 4.33 12.91
CA LYS A 41 17.77 5.43 13.83
C LYS A 41 16.90 6.44 13.11
N PRO A 42 15.60 6.13 12.90
CA PRO A 42 14.68 7.06 12.27
C PRO A 42 14.56 8.34 13.10
N ILE A 43 14.79 9.48 12.45
CA ILE A 43 14.59 10.81 13.08
C ILE A 43 13.10 11.12 13.22
N TYR A 44 12.27 10.49 12.38
CA TYR A 44 10.83 10.68 12.35
C TYR A 44 10.14 9.36 12.03
N HIS A 45 9.09 9.04 12.79
CA HIS A 45 8.23 7.91 12.51
C HIS A 45 6.97 8.39 11.80
N ALA A 46 6.58 7.67 10.75
CA ALA A 46 5.31 7.93 10.10
C ALA A 46 4.16 7.80 11.12
N PRO A 47 3.12 8.66 11.05
CA PRO A 47 1.99 8.61 11.97
C PRO A 47 1.09 7.39 11.74
N LEU A 48 1.30 6.66 10.64
CA LEU A 48 0.57 5.45 10.27
C LEU A 48 1.57 4.35 9.94
N ASP A 49 1.26 3.14 10.40
CA ASP A 49 2.02 1.92 10.16
C ASP A 49 1.14 0.92 9.39
N TYR A 50 1.75 0.08 8.57
CA TYR A 50 1.12 -1.03 7.85
C TYR A 50 0.79 -2.21 8.78
N GLY A 51 1.37 -2.22 9.98
CA GLY A 51 1.17 -3.24 11.02
C GLY A 51 2.04 -4.48 10.83
N GLU A 52 2.09 -5.32 11.85
CA GLU A 52 3.04 -6.43 11.94
C GLU A 52 2.50 -7.74 11.33
N THR A 53 1.18 -7.85 11.18
CA THR A 53 0.55 -9.08 10.68
C THR A 53 0.15 -8.94 9.20
N TRP A 54 0.16 -10.06 8.47
CA TRP A 54 -0.30 -10.11 7.08
C TRP A 54 -1.71 -9.51 6.89
N GLY A 55 -2.62 -9.77 7.84
CA GLY A 55 -3.97 -9.23 7.80
C GLY A 55 -4.02 -7.71 7.93
N GLN A 56 -3.20 -7.13 8.82
CA GLN A 56 -3.09 -5.68 8.96
C GLN A 56 -2.50 -5.04 7.69
N GLY A 57 -1.43 -5.62 7.13
CA GLY A 57 -0.83 -5.14 5.88
C GLY A 57 -1.80 -5.21 4.71
N MET A 58 -2.60 -6.27 4.60
CA MET A 58 -3.64 -6.39 3.58
C MET A 58 -4.72 -5.30 3.75
N ILE A 59 -5.20 -5.06 4.96
CA ILE A 59 -6.19 -4.01 5.24
C ILE A 59 -5.62 -2.62 4.92
N ALA A 60 -4.38 -2.35 5.34
CA ALA A 60 -3.69 -1.10 5.05
C ALA A 60 -3.54 -0.88 3.53
N GLY A 61 -3.19 -1.93 2.78
CA GLY A 61 -3.13 -1.90 1.32
C GLY A 61 -4.48 -1.60 0.67
N ILE A 62 -5.56 -2.25 1.12
CA ILE A 62 -6.93 -2.01 0.62
C ILE A 62 -7.35 -0.55 0.86
N ILE A 63 -7.10 -0.03 2.07
CA ILE A 63 -7.39 1.35 2.44
C ILE A 63 -6.60 2.32 1.56
N GLY A 64 -5.29 2.11 1.42
CA GLY A 64 -4.41 2.96 0.62
C GLY A 64 -4.84 3.05 -0.84
N ILE A 65 -5.14 1.91 -1.47
CA ILE A 65 -5.59 1.88 -2.87
C ILE A 65 -6.96 2.53 -3.03
N THR A 66 -7.88 2.27 -2.10
CA THR A 66 -9.22 2.86 -2.13
C THR A 66 -9.13 4.38 -2.01
N LEU A 67 -8.31 4.90 -1.10
CA LEU A 67 -8.07 6.34 -0.93
C LEU A 67 -7.44 6.95 -2.18
N ALA A 68 -6.38 6.34 -2.72
CA ALA A 68 -5.73 6.82 -3.94
C ALA A 68 -6.71 6.89 -5.11
N PHE A 69 -7.55 5.86 -5.29
CA PHE A 69 -8.59 5.85 -6.31
C PHE A 69 -9.64 6.94 -6.08
N VAL A 70 -10.19 7.06 -4.87
CA VAL A 70 -11.22 8.05 -4.55
C VAL A 70 -10.72 9.48 -4.78
N ILE A 71 -9.50 9.78 -4.32
CA ILE A 71 -8.88 11.10 -4.50
C ILE A 71 -8.64 11.35 -5.98
N GLY A 72 -7.95 10.44 -6.68
CA GLY A 72 -7.62 10.62 -8.10
C GLY A 72 -8.85 10.73 -8.98
N TYR A 73 -9.84 9.84 -8.79
CA TYR A 73 -11.11 9.88 -9.50
C TYR A 73 -11.92 11.14 -9.15
N GLY A 74 -11.96 11.52 -7.88
CA GLY A 74 -12.62 12.74 -7.41
C GLY A 74 -12.03 13.98 -8.06
N MET A 75 -10.70 14.12 -8.04
CA MET A 75 -9.97 15.20 -8.71
C MET A 75 -10.23 15.21 -10.22
N ALA A 76 -10.15 14.07 -10.88
CA ALA A 76 -10.42 13.97 -12.32
C ALA A 76 -11.86 14.36 -12.67
N LYS A 77 -12.82 14.02 -11.82
CA LYS A 77 -14.24 14.40 -11.99
C LYS A 77 -14.44 15.90 -11.81
N LEU A 78 -13.78 16.51 -10.82
CA LEU A 78 -13.78 17.96 -10.62
C LEU A 78 -13.15 18.67 -11.83
N ALA A 79 -12.02 18.16 -12.33
CA ALA A 79 -11.33 18.73 -13.49
C ALA A 79 -12.11 18.58 -14.81
N LYS A 80 -12.91 17.52 -14.98
CA LYS A 80 -13.82 17.35 -16.14
C LYS A 80 -15.14 18.10 -16.01
N GLY A 81 -15.46 18.61 -14.82
CA GLY A 81 -16.69 19.36 -14.51
C GLY A 81 -16.46 20.87 -14.37
N ALA A 82 -15.28 21.37 -14.73
CA ALA A 82 -14.93 22.78 -14.89
C ALA A 82 -14.72 23.10 -16.38
#